data_AF-A0A1H7LXS1-F1
#
_entry.id   AF-A0A1H7LXS1-F1
#
_cell.length_a   1.000
_cell.length_b   1.000
_cell.length_c   1.000
_cell.angle_alpha   90.00
_cell.angle_beta   90.00
_cell.angle_gamma   90.00
#
_symmetry.space_group_name_H-M   'P 1'
#
loop_
_entity.id
_entity.type
_entity.pdbx_description
1 polymer ?
#
loop_
_entity_poly.entity_id
_entity_poly.type
_entity_poly.pdbx_seq_one_letter_code
_entity_poly.pdbx_strand_id
1 'polypeptide(L)'
;MPDHQPSVSSRKRGQALVLACLSLLLLALMSVLSFNLGHALREKTRLQQHSDSMAYSMAVLEARALNYFAVSNRSIAASYAAMNSVQGYLAAATVSGDLMSAGKKSFYVVAAEEALLCVACRFTCSHCKHIADAIDVAGDFGDEADDYYEKAKDLDEAGSKALERLDDMVDAIHRSQRDVFDKTAAALADGSSSGLSKLRTINAPTSTQLNGGVGGLNKSEFTCVIDGKTCTGTGKPANTSVKKLAAVMTEVANASRPAWAANRGHPMTYLNPQYMQKLTRGIQKQGMSAVQGHHAGGKTAKSGGDGDVHSGSDMNNSGAVIASHEKGRVITPMYKHVVAGVGSYNTEVIAKDGGGSHKGSDAHNDSADHKFEGVNTQDLMACAAEGNCFMQFRADPDRTHDFGQPRVYSYVTQKLRTDSVGKAPWQLNDSAKVTFKHGDQGEGTVELAADEGAAVSKALVYYHRLRSWKEQPNLFGPFWRAKLHPFASGSEAANVLQKAGNSDSAEMANAPNIPL
;
A
#
# COMPACT_ATOMS: atom_id res chain seq x y z
N MET A 1 -50.23 -32.35 -102.12
CA MET A 1 -49.75 -33.16 -100.97
C MET A 1 -48.35 -32.69 -100.64
N PRO A 2 -48.05 -32.33 -99.37
CA PRO A 2 -46.75 -31.82 -98.96
C PRO A 2 -45.81 -33.00 -98.64
N ASP A 3 -44.51 -32.85 -98.90
CA ASP A 3 -43.52 -33.86 -98.53
C ASP A 3 -42.37 -33.26 -97.71
N HIS A 4 -41.91 -34.06 -96.76
CA HIS A 4 -41.30 -33.70 -95.49
C HIS A 4 -39.89 -33.06 -95.57
N GLN A 5 -39.63 -32.10 -94.68
CA GLN A 5 -38.27 -31.69 -94.30
C GLN A 5 -37.59 -32.77 -93.43
N PRO A 6 -36.30 -33.09 -93.66
CA PRO A 6 -35.56 -34.00 -92.79
C PRO A 6 -35.06 -33.26 -91.53
N SER A 7 -35.44 -33.77 -90.36
CA SER A 7 -34.87 -33.32 -89.08
C SER A 7 -33.48 -33.94 -88.87
N VAL A 8 -32.46 -33.09 -88.76
CA VAL A 8 -31.10 -33.53 -88.41
C VAL A 8 -30.99 -33.58 -86.88
N SER A 9 -31.00 -34.77 -86.30
CA SER A 9 -30.71 -34.95 -84.87
C SER A 9 -29.21 -34.81 -84.62
N SER A 10 -28.79 -33.68 -84.01
CA SER A 10 -27.43 -33.61 -83.47
C SER A 10 -27.33 -34.49 -82.23
N ARG A 11 -26.50 -35.54 -82.29
CA ARG A 11 -26.10 -36.29 -81.08
C ARG A 11 -25.25 -35.37 -80.21
N LYS A 12 -25.85 -34.74 -79.20
CA LYS A 12 -25.12 -34.04 -78.14
C LYS A 12 -24.35 -35.07 -77.31
N ARG A 13 -23.05 -35.20 -77.60
CA ARG A 13 -22.06 -36.02 -76.90
C ARG A 13 -21.87 -35.52 -75.46
N GLY A 14 -21.56 -36.44 -74.53
CA GLY A 14 -21.54 -36.30 -73.05
C GLY A 14 -20.60 -35.26 -72.41
N GLN A 15 -20.27 -34.14 -73.07
CA GLN A 15 -19.49 -33.04 -72.49
C GLN A 15 -20.23 -32.30 -71.37
N ALA A 16 -21.57 -32.24 -71.42
CA ALA A 16 -22.37 -31.61 -70.36
C ALA A 16 -22.27 -32.33 -69.02
N LEU A 17 -22.14 -33.67 -69.04
CA LEU A 17 -22.00 -34.47 -67.82
C LEU A 17 -20.63 -34.27 -67.17
N VAL A 18 -19.56 -34.17 -67.98
CA VAL A 18 -18.21 -33.86 -67.47
C VAL A 18 -18.18 -32.47 -66.85
N LEU A 19 -18.76 -31.46 -67.51
CA LEU A 19 -18.85 -30.10 -66.96
C LEU A 19 -19.71 -30.04 -65.69
N ALA A 20 -20.81 -30.78 -65.61
CA ALA A 20 -21.66 -30.86 -64.43
C ALA A 20 -20.95 -31.56 -63.25
N CYS A 21 -20.22 -32.65 -63.50
CA CYS A 21 -19.43 -33.31 -62.46
C CYS A 21 -18.30 -32.41 -61.96
N LEU A 22 -17.62 -31.70 -62.86
CA LEU A 22 -16.56 -30.76 -62.48
C LEU A 22 -17.10 -29.56 -61.68
N SER A 23 -18.24 -28.99 -62.07
CA SER A 23 -18.85 -27.88 -61.32
C SER A 23 -19.35 -28.32 -59.94
N LEU A 24 -19.92 -29.52 -59.84
CA LEU A 24 -20.39 -30.09 -58.56
C LEU A 24 -19.22 -30.42 -57.63
N LEU A 25 -18.11 -30.95 -58.17
CA LEU A 25 -16.87 -31.14 -57.42
C LEU A 25 -16.32 -29.79 -56.91
N LEU A 26 -16.33 -28.76 -57.75
CA LEU A 26 -15.84 -27.43 -57.39
C LEU A 26 -16.71 -26.79 -56.29
N LEU A 27 -18.04 -26.90 -56.38
CA LEU A 27 -18.97 -26.46 -55.33
C LEU A 27 -18.75 -27.21 -54.02
N ALA A 28 -18.55 -28.53 -54.07
CA ALA A 28 -18.26 -29.34 -52.89
C ALA A 28 -16.96 -28.88 -52.21
N LEU A 29 -15.89 -28.68 -52.98
CA LEU A 29 -14.60 -28.18 -52.48
C LEU A 29 -14.76 -26.79 -51.84
N MET A 30 -15.42 -25.85 -52.51
CA MET A 30 -15.66 -24.50 -51.99
C MET A 30 -16.48 -24.52 -50.68
N SER A 31 -17.45 -25.42 -50.57
CA SER A 31 -18.26 -25.56 -49.35
C SER A 31 -17.43 -26.10 -48.18
N VAL A 32 -16.59 -27.13 -48.42
CA VAL A 32 -15.69 -27.71 -47.42
C VAL A 32 -14.63 -26.70 -46.97
N LEU A 33 -14.03 -25.95 -47.89
CA LEU A 33 -13.11 -24.86 -47.55
C LEU A 33 -13.78 -23.78 -46.69
N SER A 34 -15.00 -23.38 -47.06
CA SER A 34 -15.77 -22.37 -46.32
C SER A 34 -16.06 -22.84 -44.89
N PHE A 35 -16.40 -24.12 -44.70
CA PHE A 35 -16.63 -24.68 -43.37
C PHE A 35 -15.33 -24.82 -42.55
N ASN A 36 -14.23 -25.24 -43.17
CA ASN A 36 -12.91 -25.25 -42.52
C ASN A 36 -12.52 -23.87 -42.02
N LEU A 37 -12.65 -22.85 -42.89
CA LEU A 37 -12.36 -21.47 -42.54
C LEU A 37 -13.28 -20.98 -41.42
N GLY A 38 -14.58 -21.27 -41.50
CA GLY A 38 -15.53 -20.92 -40.44
C GLY A 38 -15.17 -21.51 -39.09
N HIS A 39 -14.75 -22.78 -39.04
CA HIS A 39 -14.30 -23.43 -37.82
C HIS A 39 -12.99 -22.83 -37.30
N ALA A 40 -12.01 -22.60 -38.17
CA ALA A 40 -10.74 -21.98 -37.79
C ALA A 40 -10.92 -20.55 -37.25
N LEU A 41 -11.79 -19.76 -37.87
CA LEU A 41 -12.14 -18.42 -37.40
C LEU A 41 -12.84 -18.48 -36.04
N ARG A 42 -13.78 -19.41 -35.84
CA ARG A 42 -14.45 -19.60 -34.55
C ARG A 42 -13.46 -19.95 -33.44
N GLU A 43 -12.55 -20.88 -33.69
CA GLU A 43 -11.51 -21.27 -32.73
C GLU A 43 -10.55 -20.12 -32.45
N LYS A 44 -10.18 -19.33 -33.46
CA LYS A 44 -9.37 -18.12 -33.29
C LYS A 44 -10.09 -17.07 -32.43
N THR A 45 -11.36 -16.79 -32.67
CA THR A 45 -12.15 -15.85 -31.84
C THR A 45 -12.27 -16.36 -30.40
N ARG A 46 -12.50 -17.66 -30.21
CA ARG A 46 -12.54 -18.29 -28.90
C ARG A 46 -11.22 -18.13 -28.15
N LEU A 47 -10.09 -18.34 -28.84
CA LEU A 47 -8.75 -18.15 -28.28
C LEU A 47 -8.49 -16.69 -27.89
N GLN A 48 -8.89 -15.72 -28.73
CA GLN A 48 -8.78 -14.30 -28.40
C GLN A 48 -9.62 -13.93 -27.18
N GLN A 49 -10.88 -14.37 -27.12
CA GLN A 49 -11.75 -14.16 -25.95
C GLN A 49 -11.16 -14.78 -24.68
N HIS A 50 -10.52 -15.95 -24.79
CA HIS A 50 -9.80 -16.56 -23.68
C HIS A 50 -8.62 -15.68 -23.22
N SER A 51 -7.79 -15.21 -24.16
CA SER A 51 -6.65 -14.34 -23.86
C SER A 51 -7.09 -13.02 -23.20
N ASP A 52 -8.16 -12.39 -23.69
CA ASP A 52 -8.72 -11.16 -23.11
C ASP A 52 -9.23 -11.43 -21.67
N SER A 53 -9.96 -12.54 -21.49
CA SER A 53 -10.45 -12.95 -20.18
C SER A 53 -9.32 -13.25 -19.20
N MET A 54 -8.22 -13.85 -19.67
CA MET A 54 -7.03 -14.14 -18.86
C MET A 54 -6.33 -12.86 -18.44
N ALA A 55 -6.01 -11.95 -19.38
CA ALA A 55 -5.38 -10.67 -19.09
C ALA A 55 -6.23 -9.83 -18.12
N TYR A 56 -7.53 -9.73 -18.37
CA TYR A 56 -8.44 -8.99 -17.50
C TYR A 56 -8.54 -9.59 -16.09
N SER A 57 -8.64 -10.93 -15.98
CA SER A 57 -8.77 -11.59 -14.67
C SER A 57 -7.49 -11.46 -13.84
N MET A 58 -6.32 -11.58 -14.48
CA MET A 58 -5.04 -11.29 -13.84
C MET A 58 -4.95 -9.83 -13.36
N ALA A 59 -5.37 -8.87 -14.18
CA ALA A 59 -5.44 -7.46 -13.78
C ALA A 59 -6.43 -7.21 -12.63
N VAL A 60 -7.55 -7.94 -12.56
CA VAL A 60 -8.49 -7.86 -11.42
C VAL A 60 -7.85 -8.38 -10.14
N LEU A 61 -7.10 -9.49 -10.20
CA LEU A 61 -6.36 -10.00 -9.04
C LEU A 61 -5.33 -8.98 -8.55
N GLU A 62 -4.58 -8.39 -9.46
CA GLU A 62 -3.60 -7.36 -9.17
C GLU A 62 -4.24 -6.10 -8.57
N ALA A 63 -5.33 -5.59 -9.16
CA ALA A 63 -6.08 -4.45 -8.62
C ALA A 63 -6.58 -4.71 -7.19
N ARG A 64 -7.03 -5.94 -6.90
CA ARG A 64 -7.45 -6.34 -5.55
C ARG A 64 -6.28 -6.37 -4.57
N ALA A 65 -5.11 -6.84 -4.98
CA ALA A 65 -3.90 -6.81 -4.18
C ALA A 65 -3.50 -5.35 -3.84
N LEU A 66 -3.48 -4.45 -4.83
CA LEU A 66 -3.16 -3.03 -4.61
C LEU A 66 -4.19 -2.35 -3.69
N ASN A 67 -5.48 -2.66 -3.81
CA ASN A 67 -6.51 -2.18 -2.89
C ASN A 67 -6.33 -2.73 -1.47
N TYR A 68 -5.94 -4.00 -1.34
CA TYR A 68 -5.63 -4.59 -0.04
C TYR A 68 -4.46 -3.86 0.62
N PHE A 69 -3.37 -3.60 -0.12
CA PHE A 69 -2.23 -2.82 0.37
C PHE A 69 -2.66 -1.41 0.80
N ALA A 70 -3.57 -0.77 0.05
CA ALA A 70 -4.07 0.54 0.39
C ALA A 70 -4.85 0.58 1.71
N VAL A 71 -5.73 -0.39 1.93
CA VAL A 71 -6.48 -0.50 3.20
C VAL A 71 -5.55 -0.86 4.35
N SER A 72 -4.65 -1.82 4.15
CA SER A 72 -3.74 -2.26 5.21
C SER A 72 -2.72 -1.17 5.59
N ASN A 73 -2.27 -0.34 4.65
CA ASN A 73 -1.46 0.86 4.95
C ASN A 73 -2.21 1.86 5.84
N ARG A 74 -3.52 2.03 5.65
CA ARG A 74 -4.33 2.84 6.56
C ARG A 74 -4.41 2.22 7.95
N SER A 75 -4.49 0.90 8.04
CA SER A 75 -4.44 0.19 9.32
C SER A 75 -3.10 0.39 10.03
N ILE A 76 -1.98 0.34 9.30
CA ILE A 76 -0.65 0.66 9.84
C ILE A 76 -0.62 2.11 10.36
N ALA A 77 -1.05 3.08 9.55
CA ALA A 77 -1.11 4.48 9.97
C ALA A 77 -2.00 4.70 11.21
N ALA A 78 -3.14 4.01 11.28
CA ALA A 78 -4.03 4.04 12.43
C ALA A 78 -3.40 3.41 13.68
N SER A 79 -2.56 2.39 13.52
CA SER A 79 -1.80 1.76 14.61
C SER A 79 -0.83 2.76 15.23
N TYR A 80 -0.06 3.47 14.41
CA TYR A 80 0.82 4.55 14.87
C TYR A 80 0.03 5.71 15.50
N ALA A 81 -1.14 6.07 14.96
CA ALA A 81 -2.03 7.06 15.58
C ALA A 81 -2.56 6.61 16.96
N ALA A 82 -2.85 5.32 17.11
CA ALA A 82 -3.24 4.72 18.39
C ALA A 82 -2.08 4.74 19.39
N MET A 83 -0.86 4.39 18.95
CA MET A 83 0.35 4.49 19.79
C MET A 83 0.60 5.92 20.27
N ASN A 84 0.45 6.93 19.39
CA ASN A 84 0.51 8.34 19.79
C ASN A 84 -0.54 8.69 20.86
N SER A 85 -1.72 8.07 20.80
CA SER A 85 -2.79 8.30 21.77
C SER A 85 -2.45 7.66 23.11
N VAL A 86 -1.95 6.43 23.13
CA VAL A 86 -1.45 5.75 24.35
C VAL A 86 -0.36 6.60 25.01
N GLN A 87 0.63 7.02 24.24
CA GLN A 87 1.70 7.93 24.69
C GLN A 87 1.16 9.28 25.20
N GLY A 88 0.10 9.80 24.57
CA GLY A 88 -0.62 10.98 25.05
C GLY A 88 -1.23 10.77 26.43
N TYR A 89 -1.90 9.64 26.65
CA TYR A 89 -2.52 9.30 27.95
C TYR A 89 -1.50 9.04 29.04
N LEU A 90 -0.39 8.38 28.72
CA LEU A 90 0.71 8.17 29.68
C LEU A 90 1.31 9.50 30.13
N ALA A 91 1.65 10.38 29.20
CA ALA A 91 2.16 11.71 29.53
C ALA A 91 1.15 12.53 30.36
N ALA A 92 -0.14 12.43 30.04
CA ALA A 92 -1.21 13.10 30.78
C ALA A 92 -1.43 12.52 32.20
N ALA A 93 -1.09 11.25 32.44
CA ALA A 93 -1.13 10.66 33.77
C ALA A 93 0.10 11.12 34.59
N THR A 94 1.28 11.06 33.99
CA THR A 94 2.56 11.43 34.64
C THR A 94 2.62 12.92 34.99
N VAL A 95 2.00 13.80 34.19
CA VAL A 95 2.00 15.25 34.45
C VAL A 95 1.40 15.63 35.81
N SER A 96 0.51 14.79 36.37
CA SER A 96 -0.10 15.05 37.68
C SER A 96 0.95 15.10 38.80
N GLY A 97 1.87 14.14 38.82
CA GLY A 97 2.97 14.16 39.79
C GLY A 97 3.94 15.33 39.52
N ASP A 98 4.24 15.60 38.24
CA ASP A 98 5.15 16.70 37.86
C ASP A 98 4.59 18.09 38.18
N LEU A 99 3.27 18.27 38.09
CA LEU A 99 2.58 19.48 38.53
C LEU A 99 2.66 19.65 40.05
N MET A 100 2.49 18.59 40.84
CA MET A 100 2.65 18.64 42.30
C MET A 100 4.11 18.92 42.68
N SER A 101 5.07 18.28 42.00
CA SER A 101 6.50 18.55 42.14
C SER A 101 6.87 19.99 41.77
N ALA A 102 6.25 20.56 40.73
CA ALA A 102 6.38 21.99 40.42
C ALA A 102 5.75 22.89 41.49
N GLY A 103 4.64 22.47 42.12
CA GLY A 103 4.09 23.12 43.31
C GLY A 103 5.12 23.16 44.46
N LYS A 104 5.73 22.02 44.80
CA LYS A 104 6.83 21.93 45.77
C LYS A 104 7.98 22.89 45.44
N LYS A 105 8.45 22.90 44.19
CA LYS A 105 9.49 23.85 43.72
C LYS A 105 9.07 25.31 43.88
N SER A 106 7.82 25.64 43.56
CA SER A 106 7.27 26.98 43.75
C SER A 106 7.35 27.42 45.22
N PHE A 107 6.98 26.53 46.16
CA PHE A 107 7.05 26.83 47.59
C PHE A 107 8.46 26.88 48.17
N TYR A 108 9.44 26.18 47.58
CA TYR A 108 10.86 26.41 47.91
C TYR A 108 11.35 27.81 47.51
N VAL A 109 10.88 28.34 46.37
CA VAL A 109 11.15 29.73 45.99
C VAL A 109 10.51 30.69 46.98
N VAL A 110 9.25 30.44 47.38
CA VAL A 110 8.56 31.22 48.43
C VAL A 110 9.36 31.21 49.74
N ALA A 111 9.84 30.04 50.19
CA ALA A 111 10.63 29.91 51.41
C ALA A 111 11.94 30.71 51.33
N ALA A 112 12.61 30.71 50.18
CA ALA A 112 13.82 31.49 49.94
C ALA A 112 13.55 33.00 49.99
N GLU A 113 12.46 33.47 49.39
CA GLU A 113 12.05 34.88 49.45
C GLU A 113 11.68 35.31 50.88
N GLU A 114 10.91 34.50 51.63
CA GLU A 114 10.63 34.75 53.06
C GLU A 114 11.91 34.74 53.91
N ALA A 115 12.91 33.91 53.57
CA ALA A 115 14.20 33.90 54.25
C ALA A 115 14.96 35.22 54.04
N LEU A 116 14.96 35.76 52.82
CA LEU A 116 15.55 37.07 52.54
C LEU A 116 14.86 38.19 53.34
N LEU A 117 13.53 38.15 53.44
CA LEU A 117 12.76 39.13 54.22
C LEU A 117 12.97 38.98 55.74
N CYS A 118 13.10 37.75 56.24
CA CYS A 118 13.45 37.45 57.63
C CYS A 118 14.82 38.04 58.00
N VAL A 119 15.82 37.88 57.13
CA VAL A 119 17.16 38.49 57.30
C VAL A 119 17.09 40.02 57.22
N ALA A 120 16.34 40.57 56.25
CA ALA A 120 16.20 42.03 56.08
C ALA A 120 15.58 42.69 57.32
N CYS A 121 14.71 41.99 58.03
CA CYS A 121 14.10 42.44 59.28
C CYS A 121 14.87 42.00 60.55
N ARG A 122 16.13 41.57 60.42
CA ARG A 122 16.98 41.14 61.56
C ARG A 122 16.35 40.04 62.43
N PHE A 123 15.61 39.13 61.84
CA PHE A 123 14.99 37.97 62.50
C PHE A 123 13.90 38.30 63.54
N THR A 124 13.36 39.52 63.57
CA THR A 124 12.36 39.94 64.58
C THR A 124 10.91 39.94 64.08
N CYS A 125 10.65 39.47 62.87
CA CYS A 125 9.36 39.53 62.19
C CYS A 125 8.74 38.15 61.93
N SER A 126 7.48 38.15 61.48
CA SER A 126 6.73 36.93 61.14
C SER A 126 7.29 36.17 59.92
N HIS A 127 8.15 36.79 59.10
CA HIS A 127 8.77 36.16 57.92
C HIS A 127 9.53 34.87 58.28
N CYS A 128 10.18 34.83 59.45
CA CYS A 128 10.93 33.64 59.87
C CYS A 128 10.03 32.43 60.17
N LYS A 129 8.78 32.67 60.62
CA LYS A 129 7.77 31.61 60.77
C LYS A 129 7.23 31.17 59.40
N HIS A 130 7.14 32.09 58.45
CA HIS A 130 6.63 31.79 57.11
C HIS A 130 7.56 30.88 56.31
N ILE A 131 8.87 30.87 56.60
CA ILE A 131 9.81 29.90 56.05
C ILE A 131 9.38 28.47 56.41
N ALA A 132 9.11 28.20 57.70
CA ALA A 132 8.67 26.89 58.16
C ALA A 132 7.34 26.49 57.52
N ASP A 133 6.35 27.39 57.52
CA ASP A 133 5.06 27.13 56.89
C ASP A 133 5.20 26.84 55.37
N ALA A 134 6.11 27.52 54.66
CA ALA A 134 6.35 27.29 53.23
C ALA A 134 7.07 25.96 52.97
N ILE A 135 7.99 25.56 53.85
CA ILE A 135 8.66 24.25 53.78
C ILE A 135 7.66 23.12 54.07
N ASP A 136 6.78 23.28 55.06
CA ASP A 136 5.73 22.30 55.38
C ASP A 136 4.80 22.10 54.19
N VAL A 137 4.34 23.20 53.56
CA VAL A 137 3.52 23.13 52.35
C VAL A 137 4.27 22.49 51.17
N ALA A 138 5.58 22.77 51.02
CA ALA A 138 6.41 22.10 50.02
C ALA A 138 6.54 20.59 50.28
N GLY A 139 6.54 20.18 51.55
CA GLY A 139 6.46 18.78 52.00
C GLY A 139 5.15 18.14 51.58
N ASP A 140 4.00 18.76 51.91
CA ASP A 140 2.66 18.27 51.52
C ASP A 140 2.53 18.12 49.99
N PHE A 141 3.11 19.04 49.20
CA PHE A 141 3.19 18.91 47.73
C PHE A 141 4.09 17.76 47.27
N GLY A 142 5.16 17.47 48.02
CA GLY A 142 6.05 16.35 47.76
C GLY A 142 5.37 15.00 47.98
N ASP A 143 4.73 14.83 49.14
CA ASP A 143 4.01 13.61 49.49
C ASP A 143 2.90 13.31 48.48
N GLU A 144 2.18 14.35 48.02
CA GLU A 144 1.17 14.20 46.98
C GLU A 144 1.77 13.88 45.60
N ALA A 145 2.95 14.43 45.28
CA ALA A 145 3.64 14.11 44.04
C ALA A 145 4.02 12.62 44.00
N ASP A 146 4.56 12.09 45.10
CA ASP A 146 4.95 10.70 45.23
C ASP A 146 3.74 9.75 45.07
N ASP A 147 2.60 10.07 45.67
CA ASP A 147 1.33 9.31 45.51
C ASP A 147 0.85 9.29 44.04
N TYR A 148 0.96 10.40 43.29
CA TYR A 148 0.62 10.38 41.86
C TYR A 148 1.65 9.64 41.01
N TYR A 149 2.93 9.69 41.36
CA TYR A 149 3.97 8.95 40.66
C TYR A 149 3.79 7.44 40.81
N GLU A 150 3.47 6.95 42.01
CA GLU A 150 3.14 5.55 42.24
C GLU A 150 1.93 5.10 41.40
N LYS A 151 0.87 5.92 41.34
CA LYS A 151 -0.31 5.63 40.50
C LYS A 151 -0.01 5.62 39.00
N ALA A 152 0.87 6.51 38.55
CA ALA A 152 1.27 6.57 37.14
C ALA A 152 2.12 5.36 36.74
N LYS A 153 2.93 4.83 37.66
CA LYS A 153 3.80 3.67 37.44
C LYS A 153 3.03 2.41 37.06
N ASP A 154 1.87 2.16 37.65
CA ASP A 154 1.00 1.02 37.31
C ASP A 154 0.44 1.13 35.88
N LEU A 155 0.17 2.36 35.42
CA LEU A 155 -0.31 2.62 34.07
C LEU A 155 0.81 2.47 33.03
N ASP A 156 2.06 2.69 33.43
CA ASP A 156 3.21 2.65 32.54
C ASP A 156 3.45 1.24 31.96
N GLU A 157 3.31 0.19 32.77
CA GLU A 157 3.43 -1.19 32.31
C GLU A 157 2.31 -1.57 31.32
N ALA A 158 1.07 -1.18 31.62
CA ALA A 158 -0.06 -1.43 30.73
C ALA A 158 0.09 -0.66 29.39
N GLY A 159 0.60 0.58 29.46
CA GLY A 159 0.86 1.42 28.30
C GLY A 159 1.99 0.88 27.42
N SER A 160 3.11 0.46 28.02
CA SER A 160 4.22 -0.19 27.31
C SER A 160 3.74 -1.46 26.59
N LYS A 161 2.98 -2.34 27.25
CA LYS A 161 2.38 -3.53 26.62
C LYS A 161 1.43 -3.17 25.48
N ALA A 162 0.65 -2.10 25.62
CA ALA A 162 -0.24 -1.65 24.54
C ALA A 162 0.55 -1.17 23.32
N LEU A 163 1.68 -0.48 23.52
CA LEU A 163 2.58 -0.09 22.44
C LEU A 163 3.20 -1.30 21.74
N GLU A 164 3.75 -2.24 22.50
CA GLU A 164 4.32 -3.49 21.98
C GLU A 164 3.30 -4.26 21.13
N ARG A 165 2.05 -4.40 21.60
CA ARG A 165 0.99 -5.09 20.85
C ARG A 165 0.56 -4.37 19.58
N LEU A 166 0.57 -3.04 19.59
CA LEU A 166 0.30 -2.24 18.38
C LEU A 166 1.46 -2.37 17.38
N ASP A 167 2.69 -2.52 17.86
CA ASP A 167 3.90 -2.72 17.06
C ASP A 167 3.87 -4.11 16.40
N ASP A 168 3.62 -5.16 17.20
CA ASP A 168 3.36 -6.52 16.73
C ASP A 168 2.28 -6.57 15.63
N MET A 169 1.23 -5.74 15.78
CA MET A 169 0.13 -5.65 14.82
C MET A 169 0.59 -5.05 13.49
N VAL A 170 1.46 -4.04 13.50
CA VAL A 170 2.04 -3.47 12.27
C VAL A 170 2.85 -4.54 11.53
N ASP A 171 3.69 -5.30 12.23
CA ASP A 171 4.47 -6.39 11.64
C ASP A 171 3.57 -7.52 11.10
N ALA A 172 2.50 -7.86 11.81
CA ALA A 172 1.51 -8.84 11.34
C ALA A 172 0.83 -8.36 10.05
N ILE A 173 0.45 -7.09 9.98
CA ILE A 173 -0.14 -6.49 8.77
C ILE A 173 0.88 -6.52 7.62
N HIS A 174 2.14 -6.15 7.87
CA HIS A 174 3.17 -6.18 6.84
C HIS A 174 3.44 -7.59 6.31
N ARG A 175 3.52 -8.59 7.19
CA ARG A 175 3.62 -10.00 6.80
C ARG A 175 2.46 -10.44 5.91
N SER A 176 1.25 -10.00 6.24
CA SER A 176 0.07 -10.25 5.41
C SER A 176 0.13 -9.55 4.04
N GLN A 177 0.64 -8.31 3.97
CA GLN A 177 0.90 -7.64 2.68
C GLN A 177 1.88 -8.43 1.82
N ARG A 178 2.96 -8.95 2.41
CA ARG A 178 3.94 -9.78 1.69
C ARG A 178 3.32 -11.06 1.13
N ASP A 179 2.55 -11.78 1.93
CA ASP A 179 1.87 -13.01 1.49
C ASP A 179 0.91 -12.75 0.32
N VAL A 180 0.11 -11.69 0.40
CA VAL A 180 -0.76 -11.27 -0.71
C VAL A 180 0.07 -10.91 -1.95
N PHE A 181 1.19 -10.20 -1.77
CA PHE A 181 2.09 -9.86 -2.87
C PHE A 181 2.67 -11.12 -3.53
N ASP A 182 3.23 -12.04 -2.76
CA ASP A 182 3.89 -13.24 -3.28
C ASP A 182 2.91 -14.16 -4.02
N LYS A 183 1.71 -14.36 -3.45
CA LYS A 183 0.63 -15.13 -4.11
C LYS A 183 0.14 -14.46 -5.40
N THR A 184 0.03 -13.14 -5.41
CA THR A 184 -0.38 -12.39 -6.61
C THR A 184 0.71 -12.46 -7.68
N ALA A 185 1.97 -12.23 -7.32
CA ALA A 185 3.12 -12.32 -8.22
C ALA A 185 3.26 -13.72 -8.83
N ALA A 186 3.02 -14.78 -8.06
CA ALA A 186 3.00 -16.15 -8.55
C ALA A 186 1.86 -16.39 -9.55
N ALA A 187 0.63 -15.95 -9.22
CA ALA A 187 -0.52 -16.09 -10.11
C ALA A 187 -0.38 -15.31 -11.42
N LEU A 188 0.26 -14.14 -11.40
CA LEU A 188 0.58 -13.36 -12.60
C LEU A 188 1.67 -14.02 -13.45
N ALA A 189 2.59 -14.75 -12.82
CA ALA A 189 3.66 -15.47 -13.50
C ALA A 189 3.19 -16.77 -14.16
N ASP A 190 2.31 -17.52 -13.51
CA ASP A 190 1.85 -18.82 -14.00
C ASP A 190 0.54 -18.77 -14.79
N GLY A 191 -0.27 -17.72 -14.62
CA GLY A 191 -1.58 -17.57 -15.26
C GLY A 191 -2.57 -18.70 -14.94
N SER A 192 -2.34 -19.46 -13.87
CA SER A 192 -3.09 -20.70 -13.57
C SER A 192 -3.47 -20.85 -12.09
N SER A 193 -2.70 -20.25 -11.18
CA SER A 193 -2.98 -20.17 -9.75
C SER A 193 -4.18 -19.26 -9.43
N SER A 194 -4.63 -19.27 -8.18
CA SER A 194 -5.73 -18.43 -7.69
C SER A 194 -7.04 -18.57 -8.50
N GLY A 195 -7.25 -19.75 -9.09
CA GLY A 195 -8.43 -20.07 -9.90
C GLY A 195 -8.35 -19.68 -11.38
N LEU A 196 -7.25 -19.09 -11.85
CA LEU A 196 -7.09 -18.68 -13.25
C LEU A 196 -7.10 -19.86 -14.23
N SER A 197 -6.63 -21.04 -13.80
CA SER A 197 -6.68 -22.27 -14.60
C SER A 197 -8.09 -22.65 -15.06
N LYS A 198 -9.14 -22.24 -14.32
CA LYS A 198 -10.54 -22.47 -14.70
C LYS A 198 -10.91 -21.76 -16.01
N LEU A 199 -10.32 -20.59 -16.28
CA LEU A 199 -10.58 -19.83 -17.51
C LEU A 199 -10.19 -20.65 -18.74
N ARG A 200 -9.07 -21.36 -18.68
CA ARG A 200 -8.63 -22.23 -19.79
C ARG A 200 -9.61 -23.38 -19.99
N THR A 201 -10.00 -24.05 -18.91
CA THR A 201 -10.92 -25.19 -19.01
C THR A 201 -12.32 -24.84 -19.51
N ILE A 202 -12.75 -23.58 -19.36
CA ILE A 202 -14.06 -23.11 -19.80
C ILE A 202 -13.99 -22.50 -21.20
N ASN A 203 -13.02 -21.61 -21.44
CA ASN A 203 -12.98 -20.82 -22.67
C ASN A 203 -12.19 -21.49 -23.79
N ALA A 204 -11.03 -22.09 -23.49
CA ALA A 204 -10.16 -22.68 -24.51
C ALA A 204 -9.41 -23.92 -23.97
N PRO A 205 -10.08 -25.08 -23.83
CA PRO A 205 -9.50 -26.26 -23.17
C PRO A 205 -8.24 -26.81 -23.84
N THR A 206 -8.12 -26.59 -25.15
CA THR A 206 -7.03 -27.06 -26.01
C THR A 206 -5.88 -26.06 -26.14
N SER A 207 -5.99 -24.86 -25.54
CA SER A 207 -4.92 -23.87 -25.62
C SER A 207 -3.75 -24.22 -24.71
N THR A 208 -2.60 -23.60 -24.96
CA THR A 208 -1.48 -23.59 -24.04
C THR A 208 -1.86 -22.93 -22.71
N GLN A 209 -1.03 -23.13 -21.69
CA GLN A 209 -1.02 -22.22 -20.53
C GLN A 209 -0.46 -20.84 -20.94
N LEU A 210 -0.51 -19.89 -20.01
CA LEU A 210 0.21 -18.64 -20.16
C LEU A 210 1.68 -18.92 -20.47
N ASN A 211 2.21 -18.28 -21.50
CA ASN A 211 3.62 -18.40 -21.82
C ASN A 211 4.50 -17.88 -20.67
N GLY A 212 5.51 -18.64 -20.27
CA GLY A 212 6.36 -18.31 -19.12
C GLY A 212 7.16 -17.01 -19.27
N GLY A 213 7.54 -16.62 -20.49
CA GLY A 213 8.18 -15.33 -20.75
C GLY A 213 7.24 -14.15 -20.53
N VAL A 214 5.97 -14.30 -20.94
CA VAL A 214 4.92 -13.29 -20.71
C VAL A 214 4.50 -13.25 -19.24
N GLY A 215 4.41 -14.41 -18.58
CA GLY A 215 4.22 -14.47 -17.14
C GLY A 215 5.35 -13.78 -16.36
N GLY A 216 6.60 -14.00 -16.78
CA GLY A 216 7.76 -13.30 -16.25
C GLY A 216 7.67 -11.77 -16.39
N LEU A 217 7.17 -11.28 -17.54
CA LEU A 217 6.87 -9.86 -17.74
C LEU A 217 5.82 -9.35 -16.75
N ASN A 218 4.69 -10.05 -16.60
CA ASN A 218 3.62 -9.65 -15.68
C ASN A 218 4.12 -9.55 -14.23
N LYS A 219 4.90 -10.54 -13.79
CA LYS A 219 5.52 -10.54 -12.46
C LYS A 219 6.47 -9.34 -12.29
N SER A 220 7.25 -9.02 -13.31
CA SER A 220 8.16 -7.87 -13.29
C SER A 220 7.39 -6.54 -13.23
N GLU A 221 6.33 -6.40 -14.02
CA GLU A 221 5.44 -5.22 -14.01
C GLU A 221 4.86 -4.99 -12.61
N PHE A 222 4.27 -6.02 -12.01
CA PHE A 222 3.69 -5.94 -10.66
C PHE A 222 4.74 -5.67 -9.58
N THR A 223 5.92 -6.28 -9.67
CA THR A 223 7.02 -6.05 -8.72
C THR A 223 7.49 -4.60 -8.75
N CYS A 224 7.55 -4.01 -9.95
CA CYS A 224 7.94 -2.62 -10.14
C CYS A 224 6.96 -1.59 -9.59
N VAL A 225 5.69 -1.97 -9.34
CA VAL A 225 4.68 -1.10 -8.72
C VAL A 225 5.05 -0.73 -7.30
N ILE A 226 5.78 -1.61 -6.61
CA ILE A 226 6.12 -1.44 -5.20
C ILE A 226 7.46 -0.73 -5.09
N ASP A 227 7.45 0.43 -4.44
CA ASP A 227 8.66 1.17 -4.10
C ASP A 227 9.41 0.42 -2.98
N GLY A 228 10.71 0.17 -3.17
CA GLY A 228 11.53 -0.69 -2.30
C GLY A 228 11.77 -2.11 -2.83
N LYS A 229 11.08 -2.55 -3.88
CA LYS A 229 11.43 -3.79 -4.61
C LYS A 229 12.31 -3.49 -5.82
N THR A 230 13.18 -4.42 -6.20
CA THR A 230 14.07 -4.23 -7.34
C THR A 230 13.27 -4.15 -8.64
N CYS A 231 13.41 -3.03 -9.35
CA CYS A 231 12.78 -2.78 -10.64
C CYS A 231 13.87 -2.55 -11.69
N THR A 232 14.33 -3.64 -12.32
CA THR A 232 15.43 -3.63 -13.29
C THR A 232 14.92 -3.80 -14.72
N GLY A 233 15.44 -3.00 -15.65
CA GLY A 233 15.21 -3.19 -17.10
C GLY A 233 13.86 -2.69 -17.63
N THR A 234 13.10 -1.93 -16.84
CA THR A 234 11.79 -1.40 -17.25
C THR A 234 11.81 0.10 -17.57
N GLY A 235 12.92 0.81 -17.31
CA GLY A 235 13.01 2.27 -17.47
C GLY A 235 12.27 3.06 -16.38
N LYS A 236 11.62 2.40 -15.43
CA LYS A 236 10.91 3.04 -14.31
C LYS A 236 11.89 3.59 -13.26
N PRO A 237 11.48 4.59 -12.44
CA PRO A 237 12.34 5.22 -11.45
C PRO A 237 12.99 4.25 -10.46
N ALA A 238 14.15 4.63 -9.92
CA ALA A 238 14.80 3.90 -8.83
C ALA A 238 13.98 3.95 -7.53
N ASN A 239 14.33 3.10 -6.57
CA ASN A 239 13.67 3.08 -5.25
C ASN A 239 13.87 4.42 -4.52
N THR A 240 12.83 4.88 -3.85
CA THR A 240 12.94 5.96 -2.89
C THR A 240 13.79 5.49 -1.69
N SER A 241 14.55 6.39 -1.08
CA SER A 241 15.32 6.05 0.11
C SER A 241 14.41 5.64 1.27
N VAL A 242 14.85 4.68 2.09
CA VAL A 242 14.13 4.19 3.29
C VAL A 242 13.61 5.34 4.16
N LYS A 243 14.45 6.36 4.38
CA LYS A 243 14.08 7.55 5.17
C LYS A 243 12.88 8.32 4.60
N LYS A 244 12.80 8.46 3.27
CA LYS A 244 11.69 9.16 2.61
C LYS A 244 10.42 8.30 2.58
N LEU A 245 10.56 6.98 2.43
CA LEU A 245 9.45 6.04 2.57
C LEU A 245 8.85 6.12 3.99
N ALA A 246 9.70 6.05 5.01
CA ALA A 246 9.32 6.18 6.42
C ALA A 246 8.57 7.51 6.68
N ALA A 247 9.04 8.62 6.10
CA ALA A 247 8.39 9.92 6.25
C ALA A 247 6.96 9.96 5.70
N VAL A 248 6.66 9.27 4.61
CA VAL A 248 5.29 9.22 4.06
C VAL A 248 4.33 8.62 5.08
N MET A 249 4.65 7.44 5.62
CA MET A 249 3.80 6.78 6.62
C MET A 249 3.75 7.56 7.93
N THR A 250 4.88 8.11 8.37
CA THR A 250 4.97 8.92 9.59
C THR A 250 4.06 10.14 9.50
N GLU A 251 4.09 10.87 8.38
CA GLU A 251 3.26 12.06 8.21
C GLU A 251 1.78 11.72 8.02
N VAL A 252 1.45 10.60 7.36
CA VAL A 252 0.06 10.10 7.28
C VAL A 252 -0.47 9.70 8.65
N ALA A 253 0.31 8.97 9.45
CA ALA A 253 -0.06 8.59 10.82
C ALA A 253 -0.25 9.84 11.70
N ASN A 254 0.68 10.78 11.60
CA ASN A 254 0.61 12.06 12.30
C ASN A 254 -0.63 12.85 11.90
N ALA A 255 -0.97 12.95 10.62
CA ALA A 255 -2.17 13.65 10.16
C ALA A 255 -3.46 12.94 10.58
N SER A 256 -3.42 11.62 10.79
CA SER A 256 -4.57 10.80 11.16
C SER A 256 -4.81 10.72 12.67
N ARG A 257 -3.89 11.23 13.49
CA ARG A 257 -3.98 11.12 14.96
C ARG A 257 -5.08 12.01 15.54
N PRO A 258 -5.71 11.62 16.65
CA PRO A 258 -6.73 12.45 17.30
C PRO A 258 -6.19 13.82 17.69
N ALA A 259 -7.02 14.86 17.56
CA ALA A 259 -6.66 16.23 17.92
C ALA A 259 -6.16 16.34 19.36
N TRP A 260 -6.76 15.59 20.28
CA TRP A 260 -6.35 15.53 21.69
C TRP A 260 -4.92 15.02 21.86
N ALA A 261 -4.54 13.93 21.19
CA ALA A 261 -3.17 13.42 21.26
C ALA A 261 -2.16 14.40 20.64
N ALA A 262 -2.56 15.08 19.55
CA ALA A 262 -1.73 16.05 18.84
C ALA A 262 -1.49 17.35 19.63
N ASN A 263 -2.52 17.87 20.29
CA ASN A 263 -2.49 19.12 21.01
C ASN A 263 -3.55 19.11 22.12
N ARG A 264 -3.10 18.88 23.36
CA ARG A 264 -3.92 18.93 24.59
C ARG A 264 -3.51 20.07 25.51
N GLY A 265 -2.95 21.13 24.92
CA GLY A 265 -2.62 22.37 25.62
C GLY A 265 -3.85 23.05 26.24
N HIS A 266 -3.60 24.17 26.92
CA HIS A 266 -4.59 24.88 27.74
C HIS A 266 -5.95 25.14 27.05
N PRO A 267 -7.10 24.95 27.73
CA PRO A 267 -7.26 24.55 29.15
C PRO A 267 -7.06 23.05 29.39
N MET A 268 -6.45 22.69 30.53
CA MET A 268 -6.23 21.29 30.97
C MET A 268 -7.54 20.64 31.45
N THR A 269 -8.53 20.54 30.56
CA THR A 269 -9.86 19.98 30.88
C THR A 269 -9.85 18.47 31.07
N TYR A 270 -8.74 17.80 30.71
CA TYR A 270 -8.55 16.38 30.89
C TYR A 270 -8.14 15.99 32.32
N LEU A 271 -7.67 16.95 33.13
CA LEU A 271 -7.33 16.70 34.53
C LEU A 271 -8.58 16.75 35.41
N ASN A 272 -8.62 15.90 36.43
CA ASN A 272 -9.75 15.82 37.36
C ASN A 272 -9.97 17.20 38.06
N PRO A 273 -11.20 17.74 38.12
CA PRO A 273 -11.47 19.01 38.79
C PRO A 273 -11.08 19.04 40.28
N GLN A 274 -11.22 17.93 40.99
CA GLN A 274 -10.79 17.79 42.40
C GLN A 274 -9.27 17.84 42.52
N TYR A 275 -8.55 17.21 41.59
CA TYR A 275 -7.10 17.32 41.49
C TYR A 275 -6.67 18.78 41.28
N MET A 276 -7.30 19.48 40.33
CA MET A 276 -7.03 20.89 40.08
C MET A 276 -7.35 21.77 41.29
N GLN A 277 -8.43 21.49 42.02
CA GLN A 277 -8.74 22.17 43.27
C GLN A 277 -7.67 21.93 44.34
N LYS A 278 -7.19 20.69 44.46
CA LYS A 278 -6.13 20.31 45.40
C LYS A 278 -4.81 21.04 45.09
N LEU A 279 -4.37 21.00 43.83
CA LEU A 279 -3.19 21.71 43.33
C LEU A 279 -3.29 23.22 43.56
N THR A 280 -4.42 23.84 43.21
CA THR A 280 -4.56 25.30 43.21
C THR A 280 -4.86 25.92 44.57
N ARG A 281 -5.57 25.22 45.47
CA ARG A 281 -5.97 25.77 46.78
C ARG A 281 -5.94 24.77 47.94
N GLY A 282 -6.07 23.46 47.68
CA GLY A 282 -6.21 22.46 48.74
C GLY A 282 -4.98 22.29 49.64
N ILE A 283 -3.77 22.32 49.06
CA ILE A 283 -2.54 22.02 49.81
C ILE A 283 -2.05 23.24 50.62
N GLN A 284 -1.94 24.41 49.98
CA GLN A 284 -1.34 25.60 50.62
C GLN A 284 -2.17 26.24 51.74
N LYS A 285 -3.43 25.84 51.94
CA LYS A 285 -4.43 26.35 52.93
C LYS A 285 -4.77 27.85 52.84
N GLN A 286 -3.84 28.68 52.42
CA GLN A 286 -3.94 30.12 52.15
C GLN A 286 -3.23 30.43 50.82
N GLY A 287 -3.64 31.49 50.14
CA GLY A 287 -3.14 31.81 48.81
C GLY A 287 -3.64 30.84 47.74
N MET A 288 -3.06 30.92 46.55
CA MET A 288 -3.45 30.12 45.40
C MET A 288 -2.23 29.80 44.55
N SER A 289 -2.14 28.56 44.07
CA SER A 289 -1.27 28.21 42.96
C SER A 289 -2.08 28.17 41.66
N ALA A 290 -1.44 28.49 40.55
CA ALA A 290 -2.04 28.43 39.22
C ALA A 290 -1.04 27.84 38.23
N VAL A 291 -1.56 27.13 37.23
CA VAL A 291 -0.72 26.63 36.13
C VAL A 291 -0.64 27.70 35.04
N GLN A 292 0.58 28.02 34.63
CA GLN A 292 0.89 29.00 33.60
C GLN A 292 1.61 28.34 32.42
N GLY A 293 1.13 28.59 31.21
CA GLY A 293 1.81 28.17 29.97
C GLY A 293 1.89 26.67 29.78
N HIS A 294 0.77 25.95 29.94
CA HIS A 294 0.69 24.51 29.70
C HIS A 294 0.67 24.19 28.20
N HIS A 295 1.76 23.60 27.71
CA HIS A 295 1.93 23.11 26.35
C HIS A 295 2.03 21.59 26.38
N ALA A 296 1.11 20.91 25.69
CA ALA A 296 1.06 19.46 25.68
C ALA A 296 0.68 18.90 24.31
N GLY A 297 1.39 17.86 23.88
CA GLY A 297 1.16 17.21 22.58
C GLY A 297 2.13 16.07 22.31
N GLY A 298 1.77 15.20 21.39
CA GLY A 298 2.61 14.09 20.96
C GLY A 298 2.60 13.88 19.45
N LYS A 299 3.66 13.22 18.98
CA LYS A 299 3.93 12.99 17.56
C LYS A 299 4.86 11.78 17.37
N THR A 300 4.70 11.06 16.27
CA THR A 300 5.74 10.18 15.73
C THR A 300 6.80 11.03 15.05
N ALA A 301 8.03 11.01 15.56
CA ALA A 301 9.08 11.99 15.26
C ALA A 301 10.43 11.33 14.93
N LYS A 302 11.34 12.08 14.31
CA LYS A 302 12.73 11.63 14.03
C LYS A 302 13.60 11.60 15.28
N SER A 303 13.24 12.38 16.31
CA SER A 303 13.84 12.35 17.63
C SER A 303 12.81 12.76 18.68
N GLY A 304 13.07 12.45 19.95
CA GLY A 304 12.23 12.87 21.08
C GLY A 304 12.46 14.33 21.50
N GLY A 305 13.14 15.14 20.70
CA GLY A 305 13.36 16.54 21.02
C GLY A 305 12.07 17.35 20.90
N ASP A 306 11.88 18.31 21.81
CA ASP A 306 10.70 19.19 21.85
C ASP A 306 10.38 19.87 20.51
N GLY A 307 11.41 20.34 19.82
CA GLY A 307 11.26 20.96 18.50
C GLY A 307 10.72 19.99 17.45
N ASP A 308 11.05 18.70 17.53
CA ASP A 308 10.56 17.69 16.59
C ASP A 308 9.13 17.27 16.93
N VAL A 309 8.79 17.13 18.21
CA VAL A 309 7.45 16.74 18.69
C VAL A 309 6.40 17.81 18.38
N HIS A 310 6.76 19.09 18.53
CA HIS A 310 5.85 20.21 18.29
C HIS A 310 6.00 20.87 16.91
N SER A 311 6.86 20.32 16.04
CA SER A 311 6.97 20.78 14.65
C SER A 311 5.72 20.44 13.81
N GLY A 312 5.48 21.27 12.78
CA GLY A 312 4.53 20.98 11.72
C GLY A 312 4.95 19.78 10.84
N SER A 313 4.38 19.66 9.64
CA SER A 313 4.77 18.58 8.73
C SER A 313 6.25 18.71 8.31
N ASP A 314 6.97 17.58 8.33
CA ASP A 314 8.39 17.53 7.95
C ASP A 314 8.67 16.25 7.16
N MET A 315 8.98 16.37 5.88
CA MET A 315 9.32 15.22 5.03
C MET A 315 10.68 14.58 5.37
N ASN A 316 11.43 15.14 6.33
CA ASN A 316 12.62 14.51 6.90
C ASN A 316 12.33 13.75 8.20
N ASN A 317 11.08 13.75 8.65
CA ASN A 317 10.63 13.02 9.82
C ASN A 317 10.58 11.52 9.52
N SER A 318 11.61 10.78 9.91
CA SER A 318 11.69 9.33 9.67
C SER A 318 10.87 8.50 10.66
N GLY A 319 10.19 9.12 11.64
CA GLY A 319 9.38 8.40 12.62
C GLY A 319 10.16 7.37 13.42
N ALA A 320 11.35 7.74 13.90
CA ALA A 320 12.19 6.86 14.71
C ALA A 320 11.68 6.69 16.15
N VAL A 321 10.87 7.63 16.64
CA VAL A 321 10.32 7.61 17.99
C VAL A 321 8.84 7.99 17.99
N ILE A 322 8.12 7.60 19.04
CA ILE A 322 6.83 8.19 19.40
C ILE A 322 7.05 8.94 20.69
N ALA A 323 6.83 10.25 20.66
CA ALA A 323 7.14 11.11 21.80
C ALA A 323 5.94 12.00 22.15
N SER A 324 5.75 12.22 23.44
CA SER A 324 4.64 12.98 24.00
C SER A 324 5.17 13.85 25.14
N HIS A 325 4.99 15.16 25.00
CA HIS A 325 5.55 16.16 25.91
C HIS A 325 4.44 16.94 26.59
N GLU A 326 4.63 17.26 27.87
CA GLU A 326 3.82 18.22 28.62
C GLU A 326 4.71 19.13 29.46
N LYS A 327 4.63 20.43 29.26
CA LYS A 327 5.47 21.40 29.97
C LYS A 327 4.73 22.65 30.33
N GLY A 328 5.21 23.30 31.38
CA GLY A 328 4.68 24.57 31.84
C GLY A 328 5.27 24.97 33.19
N ARG A 329 4.55 25.83 33.89
CA ARG A 329 4.95 26.31 35.21
C ARG A 329 3.77 26.28 36.17
N VAL A 330 4.04 26.03 37.43
CA VAL A 330 3.16 26.35 38.54
C VAL A 330 3.66 27.65 39.15
N ILE A 331 2.77 28.63 39.24
CA ILE A 331 3.03 29.91 39.89
C ILE A 331 2.21 30.00 41.17
N THR A 332 2.82 30.50 42.24
CA THR A 332 2.15 30.76 43.51
C THR A 332 2.25 32.25 43.81
N PRO A 333 1.36 33.08 43.23
CA PRO A 333 1.38 34.51 43.47
C PRO A 333 0.93 34.85 44.89
N MET A 334 1.57 35.85 45.49
CA MET A 334 1.08 36.51 46.71
C MET A 334 0.81 35.53 47.87
N TYR A 335 1.65 34.51 48.05
CA TYR A 335 1.61 33.69 49.25
C TYR A 335 2.22 34.50 50.40
N LYS A 336 1.35 34.98 51.29
CA LYS A 336 1.71 35.84 52.44
C LYS A 336 2.36 37.15 51.99
N HIS A 337 3.69 37.28 52.09
CA HIS A 337 4.41 38.51 51.76
C HIS A 337 5.29 38.42 50.50
N VAL A 338 5.30 37.24 49.87
CA VAL A 338 6.13 36.91 48.71
C VAL A 338 5.44 37.34 47.42
N VAL A 339 6.22 37.84 46.46
CA VAL A 339 5.66 38.35 45.19
C VAL A 339 5.20 37.19 44.30
N ALA A 340 6.06 36.19 44.05
CA ALA A 340 5.68 35.00 43.29
C ALA A 340 6.65 33.81 43.48
N GLY A 341 6.13 32.67 43.93
CA GLY A 341 6.80 31.38 43.74
C GLY A 341 6.66 30.87 42.30
N VAL A 342 7.69 30.22 41.76
CA VAL A 342 7.65 29.61 40.43
C VAL A 342 8.34 28.24 40.44
N GLY A 343 7.64 27.21 39.97
CA GLY A 343 8.21 25.90 39.69
C GLY A 343 7.89 25.46 38.26
N SER A 344 8.90 25.05 37.51
CA SER A 344 8.70 24.48 36.16
C SER A 344 8.52 22.96 36.22
N TYR A 345 7.67 22.45 35.34
CA TYR A 345 7.56 21.02 35.07
C TYR A 345 7.79 20.75 33.57
N ASN A 346 8.30 19.56 33.29
CA ASN A 346 8.50 19.03 31.96
C ASN A 346 8.40 17.50 32.04
N THR A 347 7.33 16.96 31.47
CA THR A 347 7.03 15.54 31.35
C THR A 347 7.31 15.14 29.91
N GLU A 348 8.22 14.20 29.73
CA GLU A 348 8.54 13.61 28.42
C GLU A 348 8.32 12.11 28.49
N VAL A 349 7.45 11.58 27.64
CA VAL A 349 7.29 10.14 27.44
C VAL A 349 7.68 9.80 26.01
N ILE A 350 8.69 8.94 25.86
CA ILE A 350 9.28 8.62 24.57
C ILE A 350 9.36 7.10 24.42
N ALA A 351 8.81 6.55 23.35
CA ALA A 351 9.06 5.19 22.89
C ALA A 351 10.04 5.19 21.71
N LYS A 352 11.04 4.30 21.74
CA LYS A 352 12.07 4.18 20.70
C LYS A 352 12.67 2.77 20.66
N ASP A 353 13.51 2.53 19.67
CA ASP A 353 14.23 1.27 19.54
C ASP A 353 15.25 1.08 20.67
N GLY A 354 15.34 -0.14 21.19
CA GLY A 354 16.16 -0.48 22.35
C GLY A 354 15.67 0.11 23.69
N GLY A 355 14.47 0.68 23.69
CA GLY A 355 13.74 1.06 24.88
C GLY A 355 13.61 2.56 25.12
N GLY A 356 12.41 2.96 25.55
CA GLY A 356 12.05 4.36 25.71
C GLY A 356 12.58 5.04 26.95
N SER A 357 12.14 6.28 27.17
CA SER A 357 12.53 7.06 28.34
C SER A 357 11.38 7.91 28.82
N HIS A 358 11.22 7.99 30.14
CA HIS A 358 10.46 9.03 30.81
C HIS A 358 11.43 10.05 31.40
N LYS A 359 11.31 11.31 30.99
CA LYS A 359 12.10 12.41 31.56
C LYS A 359 11.16 13.31 32.35
N GLY A 360 11.34 13.36 33.67
CA GLY A 360 10.53 14.21 34.55
C GLY A 360 10.38 13.72 35.99
N SER A 361 10.42 12.40 36.27
CA SER A 361 9.99 11.88 37.58
C SER A 361 10.32 10.42 37.89
N ASP A 362 10.16 10.06 39.17
CA ASP A 362 10.16 8.70 39.74
C ASP A 362 8.90 7.89 39.38
N ALA A 363 8.06 8.40 38.47
CA ALA A 363 6.86 7.73 37.94
C ALA A 363 7.16 6.55 37.01
N HIS A 364 8.44 6.35 36.70
CA HIS A 364 8.92 5.33 35.78
C HIS A 364 8.90 3.95 36.44
N ASN A 365 8.43 2.95 35.70
CA ASN A 365 8.77 1.58 36.02
C ASN A 365 10.02 1.19 35.22
N ASP A 366 11.16 1.01 35.89
CA ASP A 366 12.41 0.56 35.24
C ASP A 366 12.28 -0.79 34.50
N SER A 367 11.19 -1.53 34.75
CA SER A 367 10.84 -2.76 34.05
C SER A 367 9.91 -2.57 32.84
N ALA A 368 9.32 -1.38 32.65
CA ALA A 368 8.43 -1.07 31.54
C ALA A 368 9.25 -0.53 30.35
N ASP A 369 9.48 -1.41 29.38
CA ASP A 369 10.21 -1.07 28.17
C ASP A 369 9.28 -0.43 27.13
N HIS A 370 9.41 0.87 26.88
CA HIS A 370 8.64 1.57 25.85
C HIS A 370 9.27 1.34 24.47
N LYS A 371 9.22 0.09 24.00
CA LYS A 371 9.79 -0.32 22.72
C LYS A 371 8.94 0.21 21.57
N PHE A 372 9.61 0.82 20.60
CA PHE A 372 9.03 1.16 19.30
C PHE A 372 10.14 1.09 18.27
N GLU A 373 10.05 0.16 17.33
CA GLU A 373 11.14 -0.13 16.39
C GLU A 373 11.41 1.01 15.40
N GLY A 374 10.50 1.98 15.30
CA GLY A 374 10.53 3.05 14.30
C GLY A 374 9.67 2.71 13.07
N VAL A 375 9.35 3.71 12.25
CA VAL A 375 8.60 3.51 11.01
C VAL A 375 9.54 3.09 9.88
N ASN A 376 9.33 1.91 9.28
CA ASN A 376 10.03 1.44 8.09
C ASN A 376 11.57 1.58 8.23
N THR A 377 12.13 0.94 9.26
CA THR A 377 13.54 1.10 9.66
C THR A 377 14.53 0.31 8.84
N GLN A 378 14.03 -0.63 8.03
CA GLN A 378 14.81 -1.46 7.13
C GLN A 378 14.34 -1.28 5.68
N ASP A 379 15.19 -1.68 4.74
CA ASP A 379 14.77 -1.85 3.36
C ASP A 379 13.63 -2.88 3.29
N LEU A 380 12.65 -2.66 2.41
CA LEU A 380 11.47 -3.51 2.25
C LEU A 380 11.82 -5.00 2.01
N MET A 381 12.97 -5.26 1.39
CA MET A 381 13.48 -6.61 1.14
C MET A 381 14.09 -7.27 2.38
N ALA A 382 14.64 -6.49 3.31
CA ALA A 382 15.24 -6.96 4.56
C ALA A 382 14.21 -7.10 5.68
N CYS A 383 13.10 -6.34 5.60
CA CYS A 383 12.03 -6.25 6.58
C CYS A 383 11.11 -7.47 6.61
N ALA A 384 11.67 -8.68 6.72
CA ALA A 384 10.98 -9.95 6.48
C ALA A 384 9.97 -10.34 7.56
N ALA A 385 10.30 -10.01 8.82
CA ALA A 385 9.52 -10.39 9.99
C ALA A 385 9.36 -9.26 11.03
N GLU A 386 10.26 -8.26 11.02
CA GLU A 386 10.41 -7.17 12.00
C GLU A 386 10.83 -5.90 11.25
N GLY A 387 10.64 -4.70 11.82
CA GLY A 387 11.06 -3.42 11.24
C GLY A 387 9.95 -2.53 10.67
N ASN A 388 8.67 -2.83 10.96
CA ASN A 388 7.55 -1.88 10.81
C ASN A 388 7.37 -1.30 9.39
N CYS A 389 7.57 -2.14 8.37
CA CYS A 389 7.52 -1.73 6.97
C CYS A 389 6.11 -1.73 6.38
N PHE A 390 5.97 -1.10 5.21
CA PHE A 390 4.72 -1.04 4.47
C PHE A 390 4.97 -0.98 2.97
N MET A 391 3.96 -1.35 2.18
CA MET A 391 4.05 -1.30 0.71
C MET A 391 3.76 0.11 0.21
N GLN A 392 4.69 0.77 -0.47
CA GLN A 392 4.45 2.08 -1.10
C GLN A 392 4.33 1.96 -2.63
N PHE A 393 3.49 2.81 -3.23
CA PHE A 393 3.41 2.91 -4.70
C PHE A 393 4.67 3.60 -5.25
N ARG A 394 5.29 3.01 -6.28
CA ARG A 394 6.32 3.66 -7.08
C ARG A 394 5.67 4.57 -8.12
N ALA A 395 5.58 5.85 -7.80
CA ALA A 395 5.12 6.84 -8.77
C ALA A 395 6.16 7.03 -9.88
N ASP A 396 5.68 7.08 -11.13
CA ASP A 396 6.47 7.44 -12.30
C ASP A 396 5.87 8.71 -12.92
N PRO A 397 6.62 9.81 -13.10
CA PRO A 397 6.11 10.98 -13.78
C PRO A 397 5.95 10.79 -15.30
N ASP A 398 6.55 9.74 -15.88
CA ASP A 398 6.48 9.47 -17.32
C ASP A 398 5.10 8.95 -17.73
N ARG A 399 4.44 9.70 -18.62
CA ARG A 399 3.14 9.33 -19.19
C ARG A 399 3.22 8.07 -20.05
N THR A 400 4.36 7.79 -20.68
CA THR A 400 4.56 6.61 -21.54
C THR A 400 4.61 5.31 -20.73
N HIS A 401 4.87 5.39 -19.43
CA HIS A 401 4.79 4.30 -18.45
C HIS A 401 3.48 4.29 -17.65
N ASP A 402 2.43 4.96 -18.16
CA ASP A 402 1.12 5.08 -17.51
C ASP A 402 1.20 5.60 -16.07
N PHE A 403 2.16 6.49 -15.78
CA PHE A 403 2.42 7.01 -14.43
C PHE A 403 2.74 5.93 -13.38
N GLY A 404 3.35 4.82 -13.79
CA GLY A 404 3.72 3.69 -12.92
C GLY A 404 2.60 2.66 -12.73
N GLN A 405 1.46 2.85 -13.39
CA GLN A 405 0.34 1.92 -13.36
C GLN A 405 0.70 0.64 -14.14
N PRO A 406 0.54 -0.55 -13.56
CA PRO A 406 1.06 -1.78 -14.14
C PRO A 406 0.16 -2.34 -15.25
N ARG A 407 0.82 -3.04 -16.16
CA ARG A 407 0.20 -3.69 -17.32
C ARG A 407 0.27 -5.20 -17.13
N VAL A 408 -0.76 -5.86 -17.62
CA VAL A 408 -0.90 -7.31 -17.55
C VAL A 408 -1.15 -7.85 -18.94
N TYR A 409 -0.36 -8.84 -19.32
CA TYR A 409 -0.36 -9.42 -20.65
C TYR A 409 -0.78 -10.88 -20.62
N SER A 410 -1.46 -11.31 -21.69
CA SER A 410 -1.75 -12.71 -21.95
C SER A 410 -1.21 -13.08 -23.33
N TYR A 411 -0.58 -14.24 -23.42
CA TYR A 411 -0.23 -14.87 -24.69
C TYR A 411 -0.48 -16.37 -24.58
N VAL A 412 -1.31 -16.86 -25.49
CA VAL A 412 -1.71 -18.27 -25.57
C VAL A 412 -1.75 -18.71 -27.04
N THR A 413 -1.38 -19.95 -27.30
CA THR A 413 -1.53 -20.56 -28.62
C THR A 413 -2.46 -21.76 -28.58
N GLN A 414 -3.00 -22.13 -29.73
CA GLN A 414 -3.85 -23.30 -29.88
C GLN A 414 -3.73 -23.84 -31.30
N LYS A 415 -3.70 -25.17 -31.45
CA LYS A 415 -3.98 -25.78 -32.75
C LYS A 415 -5.42 -25.46 -33.16
N LEU A 416 -5.58 -24.93 -34.37
CA LEU A 416 -6.91 -24.63 -34.94
C LEU A 416 -7.51 -25.86 -35.63
N ARG A 417 -6.68 -26.88 -35.86
CA ARG A 417 -7.06 -28.14 -36.49
C ARG A 417 -7.09 -29.27 -35.47
N THR A 418 -8.08 -30.15 -35.62
CA THR A 418 -8.20 -31.42 -34.91
C THR A 418 -7.13 -32.40 -35.41
N ASP A 419 -6.64 -33.29 -34.53
CA ASP A 419 -5.59 -34.26 -34.82
C ASP A 419 -5.99 -35.41 -35.78
N SER A 420 -7.27 -35.50 -36.17
CA SER A 420 -7.73 -36.55 -37.09
C SER A 420 -8.96 -36.12 -37.89
N VAL A 421 -8.95 -36.37 -39.20
CA VAL A 421 -10.11 -36.15 -40.10
C VAL A 421 -11.36 -36.91 -39.63
N GLY A 422 -11.19 -38.09 -38.99
CA GLY A 422 -12.32 -38.88 -38.48
C GLY A 422 -13.17 -38.18 -37.40
N LYS A 423 -12.59 -37.20 -36.69
CA LYS A 423 -13.29 -36.36 -35.70
C LYS A 423 -13.71 -35.00 -36.26
N ALA A 424 -13.23 -34.66 -37.46
CA ALA A 424 -13.45 -33.39 -38.13
C ALA A 424 -13.68 -33.63 -39.63
N PRO A 425 -14.85 -34.15 -40.04
CA PRO A 425 -15.14 -34.53 -41.43
C PRO A 425 -15.11 -33.36 -42.42
N TRP A 426 -15.04 -32.12 -41.92
CA TRP A 426 -14.79 -30.95 -42.73
C TRP A 426 -13.31 -30.78 -43.13
N GLN A 427 -12.36 -31.41 -42.45
CA GLN A 427 -10.95 -31.37 -42.84
C GLN A 427 -10.70 -32.23 -44.08
N LEU A 428 -9.97 -31.67 -45.05
CA LEU A 428 -9.70 -32.34 -46.34
C LEU A 428 -8.74 -33.54 -46.18
N ASN A 429 -7.71 -33.38 -45.36
CA ASN A 429 -6.73 -34.39 -44.99
C ASN A 429 -6.01 -33.97 -43.70
N ASP A 430 -5.15 -34.84 -43.16
CA ASP A 430 -4.39 -34.54 -41.94
C ASP A 430 -3.31 -33.46 -42.15
N SER A 431 -2.89 -33.18 -43.39
CA SER A 431 -1.83 -32.21 -43.69
C SER A 431 -2.30 -30.80 -44.07
N ALA A 432 -3.60 -30.57 -44.29
CA ALA A 432 -4.18 -29.37 -44.92
C ALA A 432 -3.55 -28.97 -46.26
N LYS A 433 -2.74 -29.85 -46.85
CA LYS A 433 -1.99 -29.59 -48.08
C LYS A 433 -2.58 -30.42 -49.20
N VAL A 434 -2.89 -29.78 -50.31
CA VAL A 434 -3.23 -30.47 -51.55
C VAL A 434 -2.09 -30.26 -52.53
N THR A 435 -1.48 -31.36 -52.93
CA THR A 435 -0.43 -31.36 -53.94
C THR A 435 -1.05 -31.68 -55.28
N PHE A 436 -0.89 -30.77 -56.23
CA PHE A 436 -1.31 -30.91 -57.61
C PHE A 436 -0.09 -31.29 -58.45
N LYS A 437 -0.19 -32.38 -59.20
CA LYS A 437 0.75 -32.73 -60.27
C LYS A 437 0.19 -32.30 -61.61
N HIS A 438 0.92 -31.48 -62.36
CA HIS A 438 0.55 -31.12 -63.72
C HIS A 438 1.59 -31.56 -64.74
N GLY A 439 1.58 -32.85 -65.12
CA GLY A 439 2.48 -33.40 -66.15
C GLY A 439 3.95 -33.05 -65.91
N ASP A 440 4.65 -32.65 -66.98
CA ASP A 440 6.06 -32.22 -66.92
C ASP A 440 6.25 -30.80 -66.33
N GLN A 441 5.17 -30.09 -65.99
CA GLN A 441 5.21 -28.72 -65.46
C GLN A 441 5.43 -28.65 -63.93
N GLY A 442 5.54 -29.79 -63.25
CA GLY A 442 5.95 -29.90 -61.85
C GLY A 442 4.82 -30.15 -60.84
N GLU A 443 5.22 -30.22 -59.56
CA GLU A 443 4.33 -30.33 -58.40
C GLU A 443 4.08 -28.94 -57.78
N GLY A 444 2.81 -28.58 -57.59
CA GLY A 444 2.41 -27.40 -56.82
C GLY A 444 1.68 -27.83 -55.54
N THR A 445 2.08 -27.31 -54.38
CA THR A 445 1.40 -27.58 -53.11
C THR A 445 0.65 -26.35 -52.66
N VAL A 446 -0.64 -26.52 -52.35
CA VAL A 446 -1.48 -25.46 -51.77
C VAL A 446 -1.86 -25.85 -50.35
N GLU A 447 -1.57 -24.99 -49.40
CA GLU A 447 -2.03 -25.11 -48.02
C GLU A 447 -3.36 -24.40 -47.86
N LEU A 448 -4.38 -25.11 -47.36
CA LEU A 448 -5.78 -24.70 -47.43
C LEU A 448 -6.37 -24.27 -46.07
N ALA A 449 -5.61 -24.39 -44.97
CA ALA A 449 -6.08 -24.02 -43.64
C ALA A 449 -4.91 -23.69 -42.70
N ALA A 450 -5.10 -22.71 -41.81
CA ALA A 450 -4.14 -22.38 -40.75
C ALA A 450 -4.05 -23.51 -39.71
N ASP A 451 -2.83 -23.90 -39.35
CA ASP A 451 -2.57 -25.02 -38.44
C ASP A 451 -2.57 -24.60 -36.96
N GLU A 452 -1.97 -23.45 -36.65
CA GLU A 452 -1.88 -22.87 -35.30
C GLU A 452 -2.43 -21.44 -35.27
N GLY A 453 -3.06 -21.09 -34.15
CA GLY A 453 -3.50 -19.74 -33.83
C GLY A 453 -2.83 -19.24 -32.56
N ALA A 454 -2.45 -17.97 -32.55
CA ALA A 454 -1.98 -17.26 -31.37
C ALA A 454 -2.94 -16.12 -31.02
N ALA A 455 -3.10 -15.87 -29.73
CA ALA A 455 -3.81 -14.70 -29.22
C ALA A 455 -2.92 -13.96 -28.23
N VAL A 456 -2.96 -12.63 -28.32
CA VAL A 456 -2.26 -11.73 -27.41
C VAL A 456 -3.25 -10.68 -26.91
N SER A 457 -3.19 -10.37 -25.62
CA SER A 457 -4.07 -9.39 -24.99
C SER A 457 -3.34 -8.59 -23.93
N LYS A 458 -3.82 -7.38 -23.68
CA LYS A 458 -3.31 -6.48 -22.65
C LYS A 458 -4.46 -5.95 -21.79
N ALA A 459 -4.19 -5.85 -20.50
CA ALA A 459 -5.02 -5.17 -19.53
C ALA A 459 -4.17 -4.14 -18.78
N LEU A 460 -4.83 -3.10 -18.26
CA LEU A 460 -4.22 -2.08 -17.44
C LEU A 460 -4.88 -2.07 -16.07
N VAL A 461 -4.07 -2.10 -15.02
CA VAL A 461 -4.51 -1.86 -13.65
C VAL A 461 -4.33 -0.38 -13.37
N TYR A 462 -5.43 0.34 -13.17
CA TYR A 462 -5.42 1.79 -13.10
C TYR A 462 -6.04 2.30 -11.80
N TYR A 463 -5.50 3.40 -11.29
CA TYR A 463 -6.00 4.10 -10.12
C TYR A 463 -7.02 5.15 -10.54
N HIS A 464 -8.23 5.09 -9.98
CA HIS A 464 -9.22 6.13 -10.24
C HIS A 464 -10.26 6.25 -9.12
N ARG A 465 -10.20 7.38 -8.42
CA ARG A 465 -11.23 7.81 -7.47
C ARG A 465 -12.33 8.59 -8.19
N LEU A 466 -13.56 8.06 -8.14
CA LEU A 466 -14.73 8.73 -8.72
C LEU A 466 -14.86 10.15 -8.14
N ARG A 467 -15.13 11.13 -9.02
CA ARG A 467 -15.26 12.57 -8.73
C ARG A 467 -13.95 13.32 -8.42
N SER A 468 -12.79 12.65 -8.32
CA SER A 468 -11.50 13.29 -8.06
C SER A 468 -10.43 12.82 -9.06
N TRP A 469 -10.47 13.38 -10.27
CA TRP A 469 -9.60 12.98 -11.40
C TRP A 469 -8.13 13.41 -11.25
N LYS A 470 -7.81 14.31 -10.31
CA LYS A 470 -6.46 14.85 -10.10
C LYS A 470 -5.64 14.07 -9.07
N GLU A 471 -6.26 13.12 -8.37
CA GLU A 471 -5.58 12.34 -7.33
C GLU A 471 -4.58 11.39 -7.97
N GLN A 472 -3.31 11.52 -7.60
CA GLN A 472 -2.24 10.66 -8.12
C GLN A 472 -2.38 9.23 -7.57
N PRO A 473 -1.96 8.22 -8.35
CA PRO A 473 -1.95 6.84 -7.88
C PRO A 473 -1.13 6.69 -6.60
N ASN A 474 -1.67 5.96 -5.63
CA ASN A 474 -1.03 5.73 -4.35
C ASN A 474 -1.53 4.42 -3.72
N LEU A 475 -0.85 3.97 -2.66
CA LEU A 475 -1.27 2.84 -1.83
C LEU A 475 -1.86 3.32 -0.50
N PHE A 476 -2.66 4.39 -0.52
CA PHE A 476 -3.52 4.77 0.60
C PHE A 476 -4.98 4.88 0.15
N GLY A 477 -5.29 5.04 -1.13
CA GLY A 477 -6.64 4.96 -1.68
C GLY A 477 -6.97 3.57 -2.24
N PRO A 478 -8.05 2.90 -1.80
CA PRO A 478 -8.46 1.63 -2.37
C PRO A 478 -9.29 1.84 -3.65
N PHE A 479 -8.70 2.50 -4.64
CA PHE A 479 -9.37 2.89 -5.89
C PHE A 479 -8.73 2.28 -7.14
N TRP A 480 -7.98 1.19 -6.98
CA TRP A 480 -7.40 0.42 -8.07
C TRP A 480 -8.45 -0.42 -8.78
N ARG A 481 -8.43 -0.41 -10.10
CA ARG A 481 -9.40 -1.07 -11.00
C ARG A 481 -8.67 -1.70 -12.17
N ALA A 482 -9.34 -2.60 -12.88
CA ALA A 482 -8.82 -3.24 -14.08
C ALA A 482 -9.68 -2.91 -15.30
N LYS A 483 -9.05 -2.79 -16.46
CA LYS A 483 -9.71 -2.71 -17.77
C LYS A 483 -8.89 -3.43 -18.83
N LEU A 484 -9.55 -3.95 -19.86
CA LEU A 484 -8.87 -4.28 -21.11
C LEU A 484 -8.28 -3.00 -21.71
N HIS A 485 -7.09 -3.11 -22.26
CA HIS A 485 -6.35 -1.95 -22.73
C HIS A 485 -5.62 -2.27 -24.03
N PRO A 486 -5.76 -1.45 -25.08
CA PRO A 486 -5.05 -1.68 -26.33
C PRO A 486 -3.53 -1.49 -26.14
N PHE A 487 -2.78 -2.06 -27.07
CA PHE A 487 -1.34 -1.80 -27.17
C PHE A 487 -1.13 -0.34 -27.60
N ALA A 488 -0.24 0.37 -26.90
CA ALA A 488 0.01 1.78 -27.19
C ALA A 488 0.84 1.96 -28.47
N SER A 489 1.67 0.97 -28.80
CA SER A 489 2.55 0.96 -29.97
C SER A 489 2.79 -0.48 -30.44
N GLY A 490 3.17 -0.60 -31.71
CA GLY A 490 3.68 -1.85 -32.29
C GLY A 490 4.87 -2.42 -31.53
N SER A 491 5.75 -1.54 -31.04
CA SER A 491 6.91 -1.95 -30.25
C SER A 491 6.56 -2.61 -28.92
N GLU A 492 5.46 -2.21 -28.28
CA GLU A 492 5.00 -2.84 -27.04
C GLU A 492 4.53 -4.28 -27.32
N ALA A 493 3.66 -4.45 -28.32
CA ALA A 493 3.19 -5.78 -28.72
C ALA A 493 4.35 -6.66 -29.19
N ALA A 494 5.30 -6.10 -29.95
CA ALA A 494 6.50 -6.80 -30.40
C ALA A 494 7.35 -7.31 -29.22
N ASN A 495 7.54 -6.51 -28.17
CA ASN A 495 8.28 -6.95 -26.98
C ASN A 495 7.58 -8.14 -26.28
N VAL A 496 6.26 -8.09 -26.12
CA VAL A 496 5.48 -9.21 -25.55
C VAL A 496 5.62 -10.47 -26.40
N LEU A 497 5.52 -10.33 -27.73
CA LEU A 497 5.64 -11.43 -28.69
C LEU A 497 7.06 -12.02 -28.73
N GLN A 498 8.10 -11.19 -28.63
CA GLN A 498 9.49 -11.66 -28.49
C GLN A 498 9.69 -12.45 -27.20
N LYS A 499 9.13 -11.98 -26.08
CA LYS A 499 9.16 -12.72 -24.81
C LYS A 499 8.36 -14.03 -24.88
N ALA A 500 7.32 -14.07 -25.70
CA ALA A 500 6.58 -15.28 -25.99
C ALA A 500 7.33 -16.26 -26.93
N GLY A 501 8.45 -15.86 -27.53
CA GLY A 501 9.20 -16.67 -28.49
C GLY A 501 8.64 -16.62 -29.92
N ASN A 502 7.79 -15.64 -30.24
CA ASN A 502 7.18 -15.48 -31.56
C ASN A 502 7.78 -14.26 -32.29
N SER A 503 8.98 -14.44 -32.85
CA SER A 503 9.73 -13.40 -33.57
C SER A 503 8.99 -12.86 -34.78
N ASP A 504 8.32 -13.74 -35.52
CA ASP A 504 7.67 -13.39 -36.79
C ASP A 504 6.48 -12.47 -36.54
N SER A 505 5.65 -12.79 -35.53
CA SER A 505 4.56 -11.91 -35.13
C SER A 505 5.08 -10.61 -34.50
N ALA A 506 6.24 -10.63 -33.85
CA ALA A 506 6.86 -9.43 -33.31
C ALA A 506 7.35 -8.47 -34.41
N GLU A 507 7.90 -9.00 -35.51
CA GLU A 507 8.26 -8.21 -36.68
C GLU A 507 7.00 -7.61 -37.33
N MET A 508 5.95 -8.41 -37.48
CA MET A 508 4.66 -7.93 -37.99
C MET A 508 4.07 -6.83 -37.09
N ALA A 509 4.12 -6.97 -35.76
CA ALA A 509 3.60 -5.96 -34.85
C ALA A 509 4.26 -4.58 -35.01
N ASN A 510 5.51 -4.52 -35.48
CA ASN A 510 6.20 -3.27 -35.78
C ASN A 510 5.85 -2.69 -37.16
N ALA A 511 5.12 -3.43 -38.00
CA ALA A 511 4.73 -2.94 -39.31
C ALA A 511 3.73 -1.77 -39.20
N PRO A 512 3.87 -0.74 -40.06
CA PRO A 512 2.97 0.40 -40.04
C PRO A 512 1.53 -0.01 -40.39
N ASN A 513 0.56 0.60 -39.68
CA ASN A 513 -0.89 0.42 -39.87
C ASN A 513 -1.47 -0.95 -39.49
N ILE A 514 -0.79 -1.76 -38.67
CA ILE A 514 -1.45 -2.92 -38.07
C ILE A 514 -2.34 -2.45 -36.89
N PRO A 515 -3.66 -2.75 -36.91
CA PRO A 515 -4.50 -2.54 -35.74
C PRO A 515 -4.12 -3.58 -34.68
N LEU A 516 -3.60 -3.11 -33.53
CA LEU A 516 -3.15 -3.91 -32.40
C LEU A 516 -4.00 -3.69 -31.15
#